data_AF-E6UL86-F1
#
_entry.id   AF-E6UL86-F1
#
_cell.length_a   1.000
_cell.length_b   1.000
_cell.length_c   1.000
_cell.angle_alpha   90.00
_cell.angle_beta   90.00
_cell.angle_gamma   90.00
#
_symmetry.space_group_name_H-M   'P 1'
#
loop_
_entity.id
_entity.type
_entity.pdbx_description
1 polymer ?
#
loop_
_entity_poly.entity_id
_entity_poly.type
_entity_poly.pdbx_seq_one_letter_code
_entity_poly.pdbx_strand_id
1 'polypeptide(L)'
;MLRDFQLEALKEWYRIKALGLDDIIYEPNCILYDRSPYIYLFYNNNNIVIYVGHTQNIANRMSKHIEESPFWEEVSYIMCAETPNLNSLADYERYYIQKYKPKYNKRGFKKPPYLPDMVALDFIEYKGKEVLNYVKK
;
A
#
# COMPACT_ATOMS: atom_id res chain seq x y z
N MET A 1 5.78 11.19 -5.33
CA MET A 1 5.69 11.99 -6.58
C MET A 1 4.23 11.99 -6.98
N LEU A 2 3.59 13.15 -7.16
CA LEU A 2 2.17 13.20 -7.54
C LEU A 2 1.99 12.68 -8.97
N ARG A 3 0.95 11.88 -9.20
CA ARG A 3 0.57 11.42 -10.55
C ARG A 3 -0.04 12.57 -11.34
N ASP A 4 -0.02 12.46 -12.67
CA ASP A 4 -0.54 13.50 -13.57
C ASP A 4 -1.97 13.94 -13.20
N PHE A 5 -2.87 12.99 -12.93
CA PHE A 5 -4.25 13.35 -12.53
C PHE A 5 -4.32 14.03 -11.16
N GLN A 6 -3.43 13.70 -10.23
CA GLN A 6 -3.36 14.37 -8.92
C GLN A 6 -2.77 15.77 -9.05
N LEU A 7 -1.83 15.95 -9.98
CA LEU A 7 -1.25 17.24 -10.31
C LEU A 7 -2.31 18.16 -10.96
N GLU A 8 -3.10 17.63 -11.88
CA GLU A 8 -4.24 18.36 -12.47
C GLU A 8 -5.29 18.72 -11.43
N ALA A 9 -5.68 17.76 -10.57
CA ALA A 9 -6.60 18.02 -9.48
C ALA A 9 -6.06 19.10 -8.52
N LEU A 10 -4.75 19.08 -8.21
CA LEU A 10 -4.11 20.08 -7.36
C LEU A 10 -4.11 21.47 -8.00
N LYS A 11 -3.84 21.56 -9.30
CA LYS A 11 -3.94 22.83 -10.05
C LYS A 11 -5.36 23.39 -10.01
N GLU A 12 -6.37 22.54 -10.20
CA GLU A 12 -7.77 22.93 -10.13
C GLU A 12 -8.16 23.38 -8.72
N TRP A 13 -7.71 22.66 -7.69
CA TRP A 13 -7.93 23.03 -6.30
C TRP A 13 -7.32 24.40 -5.94
N TYR A 14 -6.11 24.71 -6.43
CA TYR A 14 -5.54 26.05 -6.24
C TYR A 14 -6.36 27.15 -6.92
N ARG A 15 -7.00 26.88 -8.06
CA ARG A 15 -7.91 27.83 -8.71
C ARG A 15 -9.17 28.05 -7.87
N ILE A 16 -9.75 26.99 -7.31
CA ILE A 16 -10.93 27.07 -6.42
C ILE A 16 -10.62 27.93 -5.19
N LYS A 17 -9.47 27.71 -4.55
CA LYS A 17 -9.00 28.54 -3.42
C LYS A 17 -8.76 30.00 -3.82
N ALA A 18 -8.18 30.24 -5.00
CA ALA A 18 -7.97 31.61 -5.49
C ALA A 18 -9.29 32.36 -5.77
N LEU A 19 -10.38 31.63 -6.02
CA LEU A 19 -11.73 32.19 -6.17
C LEU A 19 -12.47 32.35 -4.83
N GLY A 20 -11.89 31.88 -3.71
CA GLY A 20 -12.51 31.92 -2.38
C GLY A 20 -13.73 31.01 -2.26
N LEU A 21 -13.73 29.87 -2.96
CA LEU A 21 -14.86 28.91 -2.99
C LEU A 21 -14.58 27.66 -2.14
N ASP A 22 -13.52 27.66 -1.35
CA ASP A 22 -13.07 26.53 -0.52
C ASP A 22 -13.91 26.30 0.75
N ASP A 23 -14.83 27.21 1.04
CA ASP A 23 -15.89 27.06 2.04
C ASP A 23 -17.12 26.31 1.51
N ILE A 24 -17.30 26.26 0.18
CA ILE A 24 -18.42 25.62 -0.50
C ILE A 24 -17.99 24.29 -1.16
N ILE A 25 -16.76 24.22 -1.66
CA ILE A 25 -16.21 23.08 -2.39
C ILE A 25 -15.09 22.44 -1.58
N TYR A 26 -15.21 21.14 -1.31
CA TYR A 26 -14.20 20.37 -0.60
C TYR A 26 -12.98 20.06 -1.46
N GLU A 27 -11.81 19.98 -0.82
CA GLU A 27 -10.57 19.53 -1.46
C GLU A 27 -10.76 18.13 -2.06
N PRO A 28 -10.43 17.93 -3.35
CA PRO A 28 -10.58 16.63 -4.00
C PRO A 28 -9.87 15.50 -3.23
N ASN A 29 -10.62 14.43 -2.95
CA ASN A 29 -10.10 13.26 -2.22
C ASN A 29 -8.86 12.62 -2.87
N CYS A 30 -8.68 12.77 -4.18
CA CYS A 30 -7.49 12.28 -4.90
C CYS A 30 -6.20 13.03 -4.57
N ILE A 31 -6.31 14.26 -4.04
CA ILE A 31 -5.21 15.06 -3.53
C ILE A 31 -4.93 14.65 -2.07
N LEU A 32 -5.99 14.44 -1.29
CA LEU A 32 -5.90 14.12 0.14
C LEU A 32 -5.43 12.70 0.43
N TYR A 33 -5.80 11.74 -0.43
CA TYR A 33 -5.58 10.33 -0.19
C TYR A 33 -4.96 9.66 -1.41
N ASP A 34 -3.79 9.07 -1.21
CA ASP A 34 -3.28 8.12 -2.19
C ASP A 34 -4.18 6.87 -2.21
N ARG A 35 -4.74 6.58 -3.39
CA ARG A 35 -5.54 5.39 -3.68
C ARG A 35 -4.84 4.36 -4.56
N SER A 36 -3.51 4.48 -4.71
CA SER A 36 -2.70 3.51 -5.45
C SER A 36 -2.89 2.10 -4.89
N PRO A 37 -3.02 1.08 -5.76
CA PRO A 37 -3.13 -0.30 -5.34
C PRO A 37 -1.74 -0.86 -4.97
N TYR A 38 -1.46 -1.06 -3.69
CA TYR A 38 -0.18 -1.54 -3.17
C TYR A 38 -0.22 -2.99 -2.70
N ILE A 39 0.89 -3.68 -2.92
CA ILE A 39 1.32 -4.86 -2.15
C ILE A 39 2.36 -4.42 -1.14
N TYR A 40 2.28 -4.97 0.07
CA TYR A 40 3.31 -4.78 1.08
C TYR A 40 3.75 -6.10 1.70
N LEU A 41 5.03 -6.16 2.05
CA LEU A 41 5.71 -7.30 2.65
C LEU A 41 6.35 -6.84 3.97
N PHE A 42 6.07 -7.54 5.06
CA PHE A 42 6.74 -7.29 6.33
C PHE A 42 7.86 -8.29 6.54
N TYR A 43 9.04 -7.77 6.84
CA TYR A 43 10.24 -8.55 7.11
C TYR A 43 10.60 -8.45 8.58
N ASN A 44 11.11 -9.55 9.15
CA ASN A 44 11.71 -9.54 10.48
C ASN A 44 13.22 -9.26 10.43
N ASN A 45 13.86 -9.23 11.60
CA ASN A 45 15.31 -8.98 11.73
C ASN A 45 16.20 -10.04 11.05
N ASN A 46 15.63 -11.20 10.67
CA ASN A 46 16.33 -12.26 9.95
C ASN A 46 16.13 -12.16 8.42
N ASN A 47 15.59 -11.05 7.90
CA ASN A 47 15.23 -10.87 6.49
C ASN A 47 14.22 -11.91 5.97
N ILE A 48 13.34 -12.41 6.83
CA ILE A 48 12.28 -13.35 6.45
C ILE A 48 10.95 -12.60 6.32
N VAL A 49 10.23 -12.81 5.23
CA VAL A 49 8.86 -12.31 5.05
C VAL A 49 7.93 -13.01 6.05
N ILE A 50 7.37 -12.25 6.98
CA ILE A 50 6.47 -12.75 8.02
C ILE A 50 4.99 -12.47 7.73
N TYR A 51 4.71 -11.49 6.86
CA TYR A 51 3.36 -11.15 6.42
C TYR A 51 3.39 -10.51 5.02
N VAL A 52 2.36 -10.80 4.23
CA VAL A 52 2.07 -10.16 2.94
C VAL A 52 0.66 -9.60 3.03
N GLY A 53 0.44 -8.38 2.56
CA GLY A 53 -0.91 -7.85 2.42
C GLY A 53 -1.03 -6.90 1.25
N HIS A 54 -2.26 -6.43 1.04
CA HIS A 54 -2.57 -5.48 -0.01
C HIS A 54 -3.46 -4.35 0.52
N THR A 55 -3.42 -3.18 -0.13
CA THR A 55 -4.24 -2.02 0.26
C THR A 55 -4.32 -0.98 -0.84
N GLN A 56 -5.35 -0.15 -0.80
CA GLN A 56 -5.41 1.10 -1.57
C GLN A 56 -5.09 2.32 -0.70
N ASN A 57 -4.90 2.15 0.60
CA ASN A 57 -4.54 3.23 1.50
C ASN A 57 -3.46 2.71 2.43
N ILE A 58 -2.20 2.94 2.04
CA ILE A 58 -1.05 2.38 2.76
C ILE A 58 -0.93 3.00 4.16
N ALA A 59 -1.20 4.29 4.36
CA ALA A 59 -1.13 4.92 5.69
C ALA A 59 -2.13 4.28 6.66
N ASN A 60 -3.40 4.26 6.29
CA ASN A 60 -4.44 3.73 7.16
C ASN A 60 -4.18 2.24 7.46
N ARG A 61 -3.73 1.49 6.44
CA ARG A 61 -3.40 0.08 6.63
C ARG A 61 -2.22 -0.13 7.57
N MET A 62 -1.19 0.70 7.49
CA MET A 62 -0.02 0.62 8.38
C MET A 62 -0.37 1.02 9.80
N SER A 63 -1.12 2.10 10.01
CA SER A 63 -1.65 2.48 11.33
C SER A 63 -2.44 1.35 11.97
N LYS A 64 -3.34 0.73 11.22
CA LYS A 64 -4.12 -0.42 11.70
C LYS A 64 -3.24 -1.61 12.07
N HIS A 65 -2.18 -1.89 11.30
CA HIS A 65 -1.26 -2.97 11.66
C HIS A 65 -0.47 -2.67 12.94
N ILE A 66 -0.01 -1.43 13.12
CA ILE A 66 0.69 -0.99 14.33
C ILE A 66 -0.18 -1.18 15.57
N GLU A 67 -1.47 -0.86 15.47
CA GLU A 67 -2.40 -0.89 16.61
C GLU A 67 -2.94 -2.30 16.91
N GLU A 68 -3.25 -3.08 15.87
CA GLU A 68 -4.06 -4.29 16.03
C GLU A 68 -3.29 -5.60 15.78
N SER A 69 -2.10 -5.57 15.14
CA SER A 69 -1.41 -6.81 14.76
C SER A 69 -0.42 -7.26 15.84
N PRO A 70 -0.64 -8.41 16.50
CA PRO A 70 0.25 -8.87 17.57
C PRO A 70 1.68 -9.17 17.10
N PHE A 71 1.87 -9.37 15.80
CA PHE A 71 3.17 -9.64 15.19
C PHE A 71 3.97 -8.36 14.88
N TRP A 72 3.41 -7.17 15.11
CA TRP A 72 4.06 -5.92 14.71
C TRP A 72 5.45 -5.74 15.34
N GLU A 73 5.65 -6.20 16.58
CA GLU A 73 6.94 -6.18 17.27
C GLU A 73 8.03 -7.04 16.58
N GLU A 74 7.65 -7.97 15.70
CA GLU A 74 8.60 -8.75 14.90
C GLU A 74 9.00 -8.03 13.60
N VAL A 75 8.35 -6.92 13.23
CA VAL A 75 8.58 -6.20 11.97
C VAL A 75 9.84 -5.32 12.09
N SER A 76 10.82 -5.59 11.25
CA SER A 76 12.06 -4.83 11.10
C SER A 76 11.92 -3.75 10.02
N TYR A 77 11.48 -4.14 8.83
CA TYR A 77 11.22 -3.24 7.71
C TYR A 77 10.07 -3.76 6.85
N ILE A 78 9.58 -2.86 6.01
CA ILE A 78 8.41 -3.05 5.17
C ILE A 78 8.85 -2.77 3.75
N MET A 79 8.53 -3.66 2.82
CA MET A 79 8.67 -3.37 1.40
C MET A 79 7.28 -3.11 0.81
N CYS A 80 7.11 -2.03 0.06
CA CYS A 80 5.87 -1.73 -0.65
C CYS A 80 6.11 -1.63 -2.15
N ALA A 81 5.18 -2.11 -2.95
CA ALA A 81 5.19 -1.97 -4.39
C ALA A 81 3.80 -1.65 -4.92
N GLU A 82 3.72 -0.78 -5.92
CA GLU A 82 2.49 -0.53 -6.66
C GLU A 82 2.20 -1.69 -7.63
N THR A 83 0.95 -2.06 -7.73
CA THR A 83 0.48 -2.99 -8.76
C THR A 83 0.10 -2.23 -10.03
N PRO A 84 0.15 -2.86 -11.22
CA PRO A 84 -0.21 -2.18 -12.47
C PRO A 84 -1.65 -1.65 -12.50
N ASN A 85 -2.57 -2.33 -11.79
CA ASN A 85 -3.97 -1.93 -11.67
C ASN A 85 -4.63 -2.60 -10.46
N LEU A 86 -5.77 -2.06 -10.05
CA LEU A 86 -6.57 -2.52 -8.91
C LEU A 86 -6.99 -4.00 -9.03
N ASN A 87 -7.29 -4.48 -10.23
CA ASN A 87 -7.76 -5.86 -10.43
C ASN A 87 -6.66 -6.89 -10.13
N SER A 88 -5.39 -6.51 -10.27
CA SER A 88 -4.24 -7.39 -10.03
C SER A 88 -3.86 -7.54 -8.54
N LEU A 89 -4.44 -6.75 -7.62
CA LEU A 89 -4.06 -6.78 -6.18
C LEU A 89 -4.20 -8.15 -5.56
N ALA A 90 -5.36 -8.78 -5.71
CA ALA A 90 -5.65 -10.07 -5.10
C ALA A 90 -4.75 -11.19 -5.67
N ASP A 91 -4.41 -11.09 -6.95
CA ASP A 91 -3.53 -12.08 -7.61
C ASP A 91 -2.09 -11.90 -7.17
N TYR A 92 -1.59 -10.66 -7.07
CA TYR A 92 -0.25 -10.39 -6.56
C TYR A 92 -0.10 -10.76 -5.08
N GLU A 93 -1.08 -10.44 -4.23
CA GLU A 93 -1.06 -10.85 -2.82
C GLU A 93 -0.97 -12.39 -2.73
N ARG A 94 -1.83 -13.09 -3.48
CA ARG A 94 -1.83 -14.55 -3.52
C ARG A 94 -0.49 -15.11 -4.02
N TYR A 95 0.08 -14.52 -5.07
CA TYR A 95 1.38 -14.88 -5.62
C TYR A 95 2.48 -14.76 -4.56
N TYR A 96 2.59 -13.63 -3.86
CA TYR A 96 3.63 -13.43 -2.85
C TYR A 96 3.43 -14.25 -1.57
N ILE A 97 2.18 -14.47 -1.15
CA ILE A 97 1.88 -15.40 -0.06
C ILE A 97 2.35 -16.81 -0.41
N GLN A 98 2.12 -17.28 -1.63
CA GLN A 98 2.57 -18.61 -2.06
C GLN A 98 4.09 -18.70 -2.21
N LYS A 99 4.72 -17.64 -2.74
CA LYS A 99 6.17 -17.53 -2.92
C LYS A 99 6.90 -17.59 -1.58
N TYR A 100 6.46 -16.82 -0.58
CA TYR A 100 7.19 -16.65 0.68
C TYR A 100 6.66 -17.48 1.84
N LYS A 101 5.42 -17.98 1.76
CA LYS A 101 4.75 -18.74 2.84
C LYS A 101 4.86 -18.08 4.22
N PRO A 102 4.53 -16.77 4.34
CA PRO A 102 4.69 -16.01 5.57
C PRO A 102 3.94 -16.63 6.76
N LYS A 103 4.56 -16.54 7.94
CA LYS A 103 4.05 -17.09 9.21
C LYS A 103 2.65 -16.59 9.57
N TYR A 104 2.36 -15.31 9.34
CA TYR A 104 1.16 -14.63 9.83
C TYR A 104 0.01 -14.50 8.82
N ASN A 105 0.21 -14.89 7.56
CA ASN A 105 -0.93 -15.01 6.65
C ASN A 105 -1.71 -16.27 7.01
N LYS A 106 -3.00 -16.11 7.33
CA LYS A 106 -3.89 -17.23 7.68
C LYS A 106 -3.84 -18.28 6.56
N ARG A 107 -3.66 -19.55 6.96
CA ARG A 107 -3.67 -20.73 6.08
C ARG A 107 -5.09 -20.99 5.54
N GLY A 108 -5.58 -20.12 4.66
CA GLY A 108 -6.88 -20.24 4.00
C GLY A 108 -6.79 -20.34 2.47
N PHE A 109 -5.60 -20.13 1.91
CA PHE A 109 -5.42 -20.16 0.46
C PHE A 109 -5.34 -21.62 0.00
N LYS A 110 -6.45 -22.15 -0.54
CA LYS A 110 -6.37 -23.32 -1.42
C LYS A 110 -5.38 -22.98 -2.53
N LYS A 111 -4.43 -23.87 -2.81
CA LYS A 111 -3.55 -23.74 -3.97
C LYS A 111 -4.45 -23.57 -5.20
N PRO A 112 -4.41 -22.42 -5.91
CA PRO A 112 -5.04 -22.36 -7.22
C PRO A 112 -4.33 -23.39 -8.10
N PRO A 113 -5.04 -24.03 -9.04
CA PRO A 113 -4.45 -25.01 -9.96
C PRO A 113 -3.33 -24.39 -10.83
N TYR A 114 -3.30 -23.06 -10.96
CA TYR A 114 -2.31 -22.31 -11.72
C TYR A 114 -1.95 -21.00 -10.99
N LEU A 115 -0.66 -20.69 -10.93
CA LEU A 115 -0.17 -19.35 -10.67
C LEU A 115 0.13 -18.72 -12.03
N PRO A 116 -0.44 -17.55 -12.37
CA PRO A 116 0.01 -16.83 -13.54
C PRO A 116 1.51 -16.55 -13.46
N ASP A 117 2.20 -16.57 -14.59
CA ASP A 117 3.57 -16.06 -14.71
C ASP A 117 3.54 -14.55 -14.48
N MET A 118 3.56 -14.16 -13.20
CA MET A 118 3.48 -12.77 -12.77
C MET A 118 4.87 -12.15 -12.82
N VAL A 119 4.99 -11.01 -13.50
CA VAL A 119 6.20 -10.19 -13.43
C VAL A 119 6.36 -9.67 -12.00
N ALA A 120 7.56 -9.85 -11.43
CA ALA A 120 7.88 -9.35 -10.09
C ALA A 120 7.68 -7.83 -10.03
N LEU A 121 7.10 -7.37 -8.94
CA LEU A 121 6.89 -5.95 -8.70
C LEU A 121 8.19 -5.31 -8.23
N ASP A 122 8.34 -4.02 -8.52
CA ASP A 122 9.46 -3.22 -8.04
C ASP A 122 9.15 -2.71 -6.62
N PHE A 123 9.86 -3.24 -5.63
CA PHE A 123 9.62 -2.97 -4.22
C PHE A 123 10.55 -1.90 -3.68
N ILE A 124 9.98 -0.97 -2.92
CA ILE A 124 10.71 0.06 -2.18
C ILE A 124 10.70 -0.30 -0.70
N GLU A 125 11.86 -0.23 -0.05
CA GLU A 125 12.04 -0.50 1.38
C GLU A 125 11.72 0.74 2.24
N TYR A 126 11.07 0.49 3.39
CA TYR A 126 10.76 1.46 4.43
C TYR A 126 11.11 0.88 5.79
N LYS A 127 11.83 1.63 6.64
CA LYS A 127 12.21 1.15 7.98
C LYS A 127 11.10 1.42 9.00
N GLY A 128 10.64 0.38 9.69
CA GLY A 128 9.68 0.49 10.79
C GLY A 128 8.48 1.42 10.52
N LYS A 129 8.33 2.47 11.34
CA LYS A 129 7.22 3.44 11.25
C LYS A 129 7.38 4.49 10.14
N GLU A 130 8.52 4.53 9.43
CA GLU A 130 8.79 5.52 8.39
C GLU A 130 7.82 5.40 7.19
N VAL A 131 7.21 4.23 7.01
CA VAL A 131 6.15 4.02 6.01
C VAL A 131 4.99 5.01 6.17
N LEU A 132 4.71 5.49 7.39
CA LEU A 132 3.64 6.46 7.66
C LEU A 132 3.96 7.85 7.09
N ASN A 133 5.24 8.18 6.90
CA ASN A 133 5.69 9.48 6.41
C ASN A 133 5.59 9.61 4.88
N TYR A 134 5.48 8.49 4.16
CA TYR A 134 5.39 8.50 2.69
C TYR A 134 3.97 8.85 2.19
N VAL A 135 2.95 8.70 3.04
CA VAL A 135 1.53 8.87 2.64
C VAL A 135 0.97 10.23 3.03
N LYS A 136 1.72 11.01 3.82
CA LYS A 136 1.34 12.35 4.27
C LYS A 136 1.96 13.48 3.43
N LYS A 137 2.57 13.17 2.28
CA LYS A 137 3.17 14.16 1.38
C LYS A 137 2.52 14.16 0.01
#